data_AF-A0A5M3WLJ0-F1
#
_entry.id   AF-A0A5M3WLJ0-F1
#
_cell.length_a   1.000
_cell.length_b   1.000
_cell.length_c   1.000
_cell.angle_alpha   90.00
_cell.angle_beta   90.00
_cell.angle_gamma   90.00
#
_symmetry.space_group_name_H-M   'P 1'
#
loop_
_entity.id
_entity.type
_entity.pdbx_description
1 polymer ?
#
loop_
_entity_poly.entity_id
_entity_poly.type
_entity_poly.pdbx_seq_one_letter_code
_entity_poly.pdbx_strand_id
1 'polypeptide(L)'
;MRNPKAVFRNPDKLAHARKLQAEQRDSFIDLYGSDLIVIHGSQVRQKMLAFYRHDYERAGSKGGPWKNPDLPDFDFPADSMVGVIFDEEDGLAFYVEFDVAQESFANPELVARRRHRDLITHYLRGDDVTPVPLRRLAAHDPAKASQVFRTLLKKRDFDWNRDGEALLRKYKPDWYASPRLPRVIPI
;
A
#
# COMPACT_ATOMS: atom_id res chain seq x y z
N MET A 1 -5.82 24.69 13.44
CA MET A 1 -4.51 24.26 12.90
C MET A 1 -4.45 24.62 11.42
N ARG A 2 -3.52 25.49 10.99
CA ARG A 2 -3.50 26.10 9.66
C ARG A 2 -2.28 25.57 8.88
N ASN A 3 -2.53 24.71 7.89
CA ASN A 3 -1.60 24.22 6.86
C ASN A 3 -0.50 23.19 7.27
N PRO A 4 -0.83 21.90 7.48
CA PRO A 4 0.13 20.83 7.78
C PRO A 4 1.25 20.64 6.73
N LYS A 5 1.03 21.08 5.48
CA LYS A 5 2.05 21.07 4.42
C LYS A 5 3.24 22.02 4.69
N ALA A 6 3.09 22.99 5.59
CA ALA A 6 4.16 23.95 5.92
C ALA A 6 5.31 23.31 6.74
N VAL A 7 5.02 22.26 7.52
CA VAL A 7 6.03 21.56 8.34
C VAL A 7 7.10 20.87 7.47
N PHE A 8 6.73 20.48 6.25
CA PHE A 8 7.58 19.77 5.30
C PHE A 8 8.42 20.68 4.39
N ARG A 9 8.35 22.02 4.57
CA ARG A 9 9.34 22.94 3.94
C ARG A 9 10.69 22.92 4.66
N ASN A 10 10.73 22.38 5.88
CA ASN A 10 11.96 22.18 6.61
C ASN A 10 12.58 20.82 6.20
N PRO A 11 13.72 20.79 5.50
CA PRO A 11 14.33 19.56 5.00
C PRO A 11 14.74 18.61 6.14
N ASP A 12 15.15 19.14 7.29
CA ASP A 12 15.55 18.33 8.44
C ASP A 12 14.35 17.62 9.06
N LYS A 13 13.19 18.28 9.13
CA LYS A 13 11.95 17.65 9.60
C LYS A 13 11.47 16.57 8.63
N LEU A 14 11.62 16.79 7.32
CA LEU A 14 11.29 15.80 6.30
C LEU A 14 12.23 14.58 6.40
N ALA A 15 13.54 14.81 6.56
CA ALA A 15 14.52 13.74 6.73
C ALA A 15 14.26 12.94 8.01
N HIS A 16 13.94 13.61 9.12
CA HIS A 16 13.57 12.96 10.36
C HIS A 16 12.29 12.12 10.23
N ALA A 17 11.25 12.67 9.58
CA ALA A 17 10.02 11.91 9.31
C ALA A 17 10.26 10.69 8.40
N ARG A 18 11.14 10.79 7.40
CA ARG A 18 11.56 9.64 6.59
C ARG A 18 12.28 8.58 7.41
N LYS A 19 13.17 9.00 8.31
CA LYS A 19 13.87 8.08 9.21
C LYS A 19 12.89 7.32 10.10
N LEU A 20 11.93 8.03 10.70
CA LEU A 20 10.89 7.40 11.52
C LEU A 20 10.03 6.41 10.72
N GLN A 21 9.66 6.75 9.48
CA GLN A 21 8.93 5.83 8.61
C GLN A 21 9.76 4.57 8.29
N ALA A 22 11.05 4.72 8.01
CA ALA A 22 11.95 3.58 7.77
C ALA A 22 12.08 2.69 9.02
N GLU A 23 12.23 3.28 10.20
CA GLU A 23 12.27 2.53 11.48
C GLU A 23 10.96 1.78 11.74
N GLN A 24 9.80 2.41 11.50
CA GLN A 24 8.49 1.78 11.60
C GLN A 24 8.32 0.65 10.57
N ARG A 25 8.86 0.81 9.36
CA ARG A 25 8.88 -0.25 8.35
C ARG A 25 9.69 -1.44 8.84
N ASP A 26 10.85 -1.21 9.42
CA ASP A 26 11.69 -2.26 9.97
C ASP A 26 11.02 -2.97 11.16
N SER A 27 10.27 -2.25 11.99
CA SER A 27 9.41 -2.84 13.04
C SER A 27 8.32 -3.73 12.45
N PHE A 28 7.68 -3.30 11.36
CA PHE A 28 6.66 -4.09 10.68
C PHE A 28 7.24 -5.38 10.09
N ILE A 29 8.39 -5.29 9.42
CA ILE A 29 9.09 -6.43 8.83
C ILE A 29 9.60 -7.38 9.92
N ASP A 30 10.13 -6.87 11.03
CA ASP A 30 10.59 -7.70 12.15
C ASP A 30 9.43 -8.53 12.74
N LEU A 31 8.27 -7.89 12.93
CA LEU A 31 7.09 -8.57 13.49
C LEU A 31 6.45 -9.59 12.53
N TYR A 32 6.38 -9.28 11.23
CA TYR A 32 5.63 -10.08 10.26
C TYR A 32 6.48 -10.86 9.26
N GLY A 33 7.79 -10.68 9.27
CA GLY A 33 8.75 -11.30 8.34
C GLY A 33 8.73 -10.72 6.92
N SER A 34 7.92 -9.70 6.66
CA SER A 34 7.70 -9.12 5.33
C SER A 34 7.11 -7.72 5.45
N ASP A 35 7.29 -6.89 4.41
CA ASP A 35 6.65 -5.58 4.30
C ASP A 35 5.22 -5.65 3.74
N LEU A 36 4.72 -6.88 3.55
CA LEU A 36 3.35 -7.21 3.18
C LEU A 36 2.85 -8.39 4.01
N ILE A 37 1.64 -8.24 4.54
CA ILE A 37 0.80 -9.35 4.98
C ILE A 37 -0.54 -9.31 4.27
N VAL A 38 -1.14 -10.47 4.03
CA VAL A 38 -2.48 -10.62 3.47
C VAL A 38 -3.33 -11.35 4.51
N ILE A 39 -4.34 -10.68 5.04
CA ILE A 39 -5.13 -11.13 6.20
C ILE A 39 -6.61 -10.87 5.98
N HIS A 40 -7.50 -11.53 6.72
CA HIS A 40 -8.92 -11.19 6.66
C HIS A 40 -9.19 -9.78 7.20
N GLY A 41 -10.19 -9.08 6.65
CA GLY A 41 -10.61 -7.75 7.10
C GLY A 41 -10.88 -7.69 8.60
N SER A 42 -11.49 -8.76 9.15
CA SER A 42 -11.74 -8.92 10.58
C SER A 42 -10.48 -8.92 11.46
N GLN A 43 -9.31 -9.21 10.90
CA GLN A 43 -8.04 -9.30 11.62
C GLN A 43 -7.22 -8.00 11.59
N VAL A 44 -7.57 -7.04 10.73
CA VAL A 44 -6.75 -5.84 10.49
C VAL A 44 -6.51 -5.05 11.77
N ARG A 45 -7.55 -4.73 12.54
CA ARG A 45 -7.40 -3.99 13.81
C ARG A 45 -6.45 -4.69 14.77
N GLN A 46 -6.60 -6.00 14.94
CA GLN A 46 -5.76 -6.78 15.85
C GLN A 46 -4.29 -6.74 15.41
N LYS A 47 -4.03 -6.90 14.11
CA LYS A 47 -2.66 -6.84 13.57
C LYS A 47 -2.08 -5.43 13.73
N MET A 48 -2.85 -4.38 13.44
CA MET A 48 -2.38 -3.01 13.64
C MET A 48 -2.02 -2.72 15.10
N LEU A 49 -2.83 -3.16 16.06
CA LEU A 49 -2.49 -3.02 17.49
C LEU A 49 -1.21 -3.78 17.87
N ALA A 50 -1.02 -4.99 17.34
CA ALA A 50 0.21 -5.75 17.57
C ALA A 50 1.43 -5.06 16.98
N PHE A 51 1.31 -4.49 15.78
CA PHE A 51 2.36 -3.69 15.15
C PHE A 51 2.74 -2.47 15.98
N TYR A 52 1.78 -1.62 16.39
CA TYR A 52 2.11 -0.43 17.17
C TYR A 52 2.70 -0.77 18.53
N ARG A 53 2.23 -1.86 19.15
CA ARG A 53 2.81 -2.35 20.41
C ARG A 53 4.26 -2.79 20.21
N HIS A 54 4.54 -3.55 19.16
CA HIS A 54 5.89 -4.00 18.84
C HIS A 54 6.82 -2.81 18.54
N ASP A 55 6.37 -1.83 17.74
CA ASP A 55 7.13 -0.60 17.46
C ASP A 55 7.45 0.18 18.74
N TYR A 56 6.46 0.30 19.63
CA TYR A 56 6.62 0.93 20.94
C TYR A 56 7.63 0.22 21.85
N GLU A 57 7.53 -1.10 21.95
CA GLU A 57 8.44 -1.93 22.74
C GLU A 57 9.87 -1.87 22.17
N ARG A 58 10.02 -1.88 20.85
CA ARG A 58 11.30 -1.73 20.15
C ARG A 58 11.92 -0.35 20.33
N ALA A 59 11.11 0.70 20.46
CA ALA A 59 11.57 2.05 20.81
C ALA A 59 12.00 2.21 22.29
N GLY A 60 11.89 1.14 23.09
CA GLY A 60 12.31 1.10 24.49
C GLY A 60 11.26 1.59 25.48
N SER A 61 9.98 1.62 25.09
CA SER A 61 8.85 1.94 25.98
C SER A 61 8.98 3.28 26.73
N LYS A 62 9.57 4.28 26.08
CA LYS A 62 9.93 5.57 26.70
C LYS A 62 8.73 6.40 27.18
N GLY A 63 7.52 6.08 26.73
CA GLY A 63 6.27 6.74 27.11
C GLY A 63 5.58 6.18 28.36
N GLY A 64 6.18 5.18 29.05
CA GLY A 64 5.59 4.49 30.20
C GLY A 64 4.91 3.16 29.84
N PRO A 65 3.87 2.72 30.56
CA PRO A 65 3.13 1.51 30.19
C PRO A 65 2.42 1.67 28.84
N TRP A 66 2.38 0.58 28.06
CA TRP A 66 1.66 0.56 26.79
C TRP A 66 0.18 0.95 26.96
N LYS A 67 -0.30 1.82 26.08
CA LYS A 67 -1.71 2.18 25.94
C LYS A 67 -2.11 1.96 24.48
N ASN A 68 -3.21 1.26 24.27
CA ASN A 68 -3.72 1.05 22.92
C ASN A 68 -4.00 2.41 22.26
N PRO A 69 -3.44 2.69 21.08
CA PRO A 69 -3.76 3.88 20.34
C PRO A 69 -5.23 3.84 19.91
N ASP A 70 -5.83 5.02 19.77
CA ASP A 70 -7.12 5.14 19.13
C ASP A 70 -6.94 4.93 17.63
N LEU A 71 -7.37 3.76 17.15
CA LEU A 71 -7.31 3.41 15.74
C LEU A 71 -8.64 3.76 15.08
N PRO A 72 -8.62 4.26 13.83
CA PRO A 72 -9.85 4.44 13.07
C PRO A 72 -10.60 3.11 12.97
N ASP A 73 -11.91 3.20 12.76
CA ASP A 73 -12.62 2.04 12.23
C ASP A 73 -12.15 1.84 10.79
N PHE A 74 -11.74 0.62 10.49
CA PHE A 74 -11.25 0.27 9.17
C PHE A 74 -12.39 -0.11 8.22
N ASP A 75 -13.57 -0.48 8.74
CA ASP A 75 -14.78 -0.83 7.97
C ASP A 75 -14.53 -1.78 6.78
N PHE A 76 -13.56 -2.68 6.90
CA PHE A 76 -13.27 -3.67 5.88
C PHE A 76 -14.24 -4.85 5.99
N PRO A 77 -14.75 -5.39 4.86
CA PRO A 77 -15.60 -6.57 4.91
C PRO A 77 -14.86 -7.74 5.59
N ALA A 78 -15.51 -8.34 6.59
CA ALA A 78 -14.87 -9.30 7.51
C ALA A 78 -14.18 -10.47 6.79
N ASP A 79 -14.81 -10.97 5.72
CA ASP A 79 -14.36 -12.14 4.95
C ASP A 79 -13.44 -11.78 3.79
N SER A 80 -13.27 -10.49 3.45
CA SER A 80 -12.38 -10.06 2.37
C SER A 80 -10.92 -10.12 2.82
N MET A 81 -10.02 -10.54 1.91
CA MET A 81 -8.59 -10.49 2.17
C MET A 81 -8.07 -9.08 1.92
N VAL A 82 -7.36 -8.52 2.90
CA VAL A 82 -6.77 -7.19 2.86
C VAL A 82 -5.26 -7.32 2.81
N GLY A 83 -4.65 -6.75 1.78
CA GLY A 83 -3.21 -6.53 1.71
C GLY A 83 -2.83 -5.34 2.57
N VAL A 84 -2.03 -5.56 3.60
CA VAL A 84 -1.44 -4.51 4.43
C VAL A 84 0.01 -4.36 3.98
N ILE A 85 0.32 -3.24 3.32
CA ILE A 85 1.65 -2.98 2.74
C ILE A 85 2.29 -1.82 3.48
N PHE A 86 3.52 -2.01 3.94
CA PHE A 86 4.37 -0.94 4.44
C PHE A 86 5.41 -0.56 3.38
N ASP A 87 5.02 0.33 2.47
CA ASP A 87 5.86 0.80 1.37
C ASP A 87 6.90 1.81 1.87
N GLU A 88 8.10 1.78 1.31
CA GLU A 88 9.19 2.67 1.71
C GLU A 88 8.85 4.14 1.44
N GLU A 89 8.18 4.45 0.33
CA GLU A 89 7.85 5.82 -0.06
C GLU A 89 6.45 6.23 0.41
N ASP A 90 5.47 5.34 0.25
CA ASP A 90 4.05 5.64 0.48
C ASP A 90 3.59 5.36 1.92
N GLY A 91 4.42 4.65 2.69
CA GLY A 91 4.13 4.23 4.06
C GLY A 91 3.12 3.09 4.13
N LEU A 92 2.46 2.96 5.28
CA LEU A 92 1.43 1.96 5.51
C LEU A 92 0.15 2.25 4.71
N ALA A 93 -0.33 1.25 3.97
CA ALA A 93 -1.59 1.30 3.24
C ALA A 93 -2.30 -0.06 3.23
N PHE A 94 -3.62 -0.02 2.98
CA PHE A 94 -4.52 -1.18 2.98
C PHE A 94 -5.17 -1.34 1.60
N TYR A 95 -5.28 -2.57 1.11
CA TYR A 95 -5.84 -2.88 -0.19
C TYR A 95 -6.82 -4.05 -0.08
N VAL A 96 -8.11 -3.80 -0.28
CA VAL A 96 -9.17 -4.82 -0.16
C VAL A 96 -9.19 -5.73 -1.39
N GLU A 97 -9.56 -7.01 -1.19
CA GLU A 97 -9.53 -8.08 -2.20
C GLU A 97 -8.13 -8.27 -2.83
N PHE A 98 -7.07 -8.12 -2.03
CA PHE A 98 -5.70 -8.20 -2.54
C PHE A 98 -5.35 -9.60 -3.06
N ASP A 99 -5.95 -10.64 -2.50
CA ASP A 99 -5.84 -12.02 -2.97
C ASP A 99 -6.38 -12.19 -4.40
N VAL A 100 -7.51 -11.56 -4.72
CA VAL A 100 -8.10 -11.56 -6.07
C VAL A 100 -7.21 -10.78 -7.05
N ALA A 101 -6.59 -9.69 -6.59
CA ALA A 101 -5.61 -8.96 -7.39
C ALA A 101 -4.36 -9.82 -7.66
N GLN A 102 -3.85 -10.54 -6.64
CA GLN A 102 -2.76 -11.51 -6.80
C GLN A 102 -3.12 -12.63 -7.79
N GLU A 103 -4.32 -13.21 -7.67
CA GLU A 103 -4.81 -14.24 -8.58
C GLU A 103 -4.88 -13.73 -10.02
N SER A 104 -5.34 -12.48 -10.22
CA SER A 104 -5.45 -11.86 -11.54
C SER A 104 -4.07 -11.67 -12.21
N PHE A 105 -3.03 -11.39 -11.44
CA PHE A 105 -1.67 -11.28 -11.96
C PHE A 105 -0.98 -12.65 -12.10
N ALA A 106 -1.35 -13.64 -11.29
CA ALA A 106 -0.88 -15.01 -11.44
C ALA A 106 -1.49 -15.70 -12.68
N ASN A 107 -2.76 -15.40 -12.98
CA ASN A 107 -3.58 -15.99 -14.05
C ASN A 107 -4.25 -14.88 -14.90
N PRO A 108 -3.52 -14.26 -15.84
CA PRO A 108 -3.97 -13.06 -16.55
C PRO A 108 -5.30 -13.20 -17.32
N GLU A 109 -5.67 -14.41 -17.73
CA GLU A 109 -6.94 -14.71 -18.40
C GLU A 109 -8.17 -14.42 -17.52
N LEU A 110 -8.01 -14.42 -16.18
CA LEU A 110 -9.10 -14.10 -15.25
C LEU A 110 -9.61 -12.68 -15.42
N VAL A 111 -8.77 -11.76 -15.93
CA VAL A 111 -9.14 -10.36 -16.21
C VAL A 111 -10.24 -10.25 -17.28
N ALA A 112 -10.49 -11.30 -18.08
CA ALA A 112 -11.66 -11.33 -18.96
C ALA A 112 -12.98 -11.45 -18.19
N ARG A 113 -12.95 -12.03 -16.98
CA ARG A 113 -14.11 -12.18 -16.10
C ARG A 113 -14.41 -10.86 -15.39
N ARG A 114 -15.70 -10.54 -15.25
CA ARG A 114 -16.17 -9.26 -14.71
C ARG A 114 -15.56 -8.91 -13.36
N ARG A 115 -15.58 -9.84 -12.39
CA ARG A 115 -15.04 -9.60 -11.03
C ARG A 115 -13.60 -9.09 -11.05
N HIS A 116 -12.70 -9.82 -11.70
CA HIS A 116 -11.29 -9.46 -11.77
C HIS A 116 -11.08 -8.17 -12.56
N ARG A 117 -11.78 -8.01 -13.68
CA ARG A 117 -11.70 -6.79 -14.48
C ARG A 117 -12.09 -5.54 -13.69
N ASP A 118 -13.20 -5.62 -12.97
CA ASP A 118 -13.74 -4.50 -12.21
C ASP A 118 -12.79 -4.16 -11.04
N LEU A 119 -12.24 -5.17 -10.35
CA LEU A 119 -11.23 -4.97 -9.30
C LEU A 119 -9.94 -4.34 -9.81
N ILE A 120 -9.33 -4.88 -10.88
CA ILE A 120 -8.09 -4.30 -11.44
C ILE A 120 -8.35 -2.90 -12.02
N THR A 121 -9.55 -2.66 -12.56
CA THR A 121 -9.96 -1.31 -12.98
C THR A 121 -10.03 -0.36 -11.79
N HIS A 122 -10.60 -0.79 -10.66
CA HIS A 122 -10.64 -0.02 -9.43
C HIS A 122 -9.23 0.25 -8.90
N TYR A 123 -8.34 -0.75 -8.86
CA TYR A 123 -6.95 -0.52 -8.46
C TYR A 123 -6.24 0.49 -9.37
N LEU A 124 -6.50 0.43 -10.68
CA LEU A 124 -5.91 1.37 -11.63
C LEU A 124 -6.51 2.78 -11.55
N ARG A 125 -7.80 2.93 -11.29
CA ARG A 125 -8.52 4.21 -11.47
C ARG A 125 -9.12 4.82 -10.21
N GLY A 126 -9.26 4.07 -9.13
CA GLY A 126 -9.80 4.55 -7.86
C GLY A 126 -8.85 5.53 -7.20
N ASP A 127 -9.36 6.69 -6.78
CA ASP A 127 -8.56 7.75 -6.16
C ASP A 127 -8.04 7.36 -4.77
N ASP A 128 -8.65 6.35 -4.17
CA ASP A 128 -8.32 5.73 -2.89
C ASP A 128 -7.18 4.70 -2.98
N VAL A 129 -6.86 4.23 -4.19
CA VAL A 129 -5.81 3.23 -4.40
C VAL A 129 -4.56 3.88 -4.99
N THR A 130 -3.42 3.72 -4.32
CA THR A 130 -2.15 4.23 -4.82
C THR A 130 -1.55 3.30 -5.89
N PRO A 131 -0.50 3.69 -6.62
CA PRO A 131 0.15 2.83 -7.61
C PRO A 131 0.89 1.61 -7.03
N VAL A 132 1.22 1.66 -5.74
CA VAL A 132 2.04 0.66 -5.02
C VAL A 132 1.59 -0.78 -5.25
N PRO A 133 0.31 -1.17 -5.05
CA PRO A 133 -0.13 -2.55 -5.23
C PRO A 133 0.09 -3.05 -6.66
N LEU A 134 -0.18 -2.21 -7.68
CA LEU A 134 0.00 -2.60 -9.07
C LEU A 134 1.48 -2.74 -9.45
N ARG A 135 2.34 -1.83 -8.97
CA ARG A 135 3.80 -1.96 -9.14
C ARG A 135 4.32 -3.24 -8.52
N ARG A 136 3.91 -3.53 -7.29
CA ARG A 136 4.33 -4.72 -6.54
C ARG A 136 3.89 -6.01 -7.22
N LEU A 137 2.62 -6.10 -7.61
CA LEU A 137 2.08 -7.25 -8.32
C LEU A 137 2.80 -7.48 -9.65
N ALA A 138 3.10 -6.39 -10.38
CA ALA A 138 3.79 -6.49 -11.65
C ALA A 138 5.29 -6.79 -11.52
N ALA A 139 5.96 -6.33 -10.46
CA ALA A 139 7.37 -6.61 -10.22
C ALA A 139 7.65 -8.11 -10.02
N HIS A 140 6.66 -8.87 -9.53
CA HIS A 140 6.76 -10.33 -9.41
C HIS A 140 6.87 -11.04 -10.77
N ASP A 141 6.07 -10.62 -11.75
CA ASP A 141 6.12 -11.15 -13.12
C ASP A 141 5.64 -10.08 -14.14
N PRO A 142 6.58 -9.28 -14.70
CA PRO A 142 6.23 -8.22 -15.65
C PRO A 142 5.61 -8.75 -16.95
N ALA A 143 5.89 -9.99 -17.33
CA ALA A 143 5.32 -10.59 -18.53
C ALA A 143 3.83 -10.89 -18.33
N LYS A 144 3.45 -11.45 -17.17
CA LYS A 144 2.04 -11.63 -16.80
C LYS A 144 1.32 -10.31 -16.57
N ALA A 145 1.98 -9.32 -15.95
CA ALA A 145 1.42 -7.97 -15.85
C ALA A 145 1.10 -7.38 -17.23
N SER A 146 1.99 -7.58 -18.21
CA SER A 146 1.73 -7.17 -19.59
C SER A 146 0.47 -7.81 -20.15
N GLN A 147 0.23 -9.10 -19.90
CA GLN A 147 -0.98 -9.81 -20.35
C GLN A 147 -2.25 -9.28 -19.66
N VAL A 148 -2.19 -9.00 -18.36
CA VAL A 148 -3.29 -8.37 -17.59
C VAL A 148 -3.71 -7.07 -18.26
N PHE A 149 -2.75 -6.17 -18.51
CA PHE A 149 -3.05 -4.84 -19.04
C PHE A 149 -3.34 -4.83 -20.55
N ARG A 150 -2.78 -5.75 -21.34
CA ARG A 150 -3.21 -5.96 -22.75
C ARG A 150 -4.70 -6.26 -22.82
N THR A 151 -5.16 -7.15 -21.94
CA THR A 151 -6.57 -7.56 -21.85
C THR A 151 -7.44 -6.41 -21.32
N LEU A 152 -7.05 -5.81 -20.19
CA LEU A 152 -7.79 -4.72 -19.54
C LEU A 152 -7.97 -3.50 -20.45
N LEU A 153 -6.88 -3.08 -21.12
CA LEU A 153 -6.83 -1.87 -21.94
C LEU A 153 -7.23 -2.14 -23.40
N LYS A 154 -7.44 -3.41 -23.79
CA LYS A 154 -7.62 -3.85 -25.18
C LYS A 154 -6.48 -3.37 -26.10
N LYS A 155 -5.26 -3.32 -25.57
CA LYS A 155 -4.06 -2.82 -26.27
C LYS A 155 -3.04 -3.94 -26.42
N ARG A 156 -2.99 -4.60 -27.60
CA ARG A 156 -2.20 -5.83 -27.83
C ARG A 156 -0.69 -5.64 -27.68
N ASP A 157 -0.20 -4.44 -27.99
CA ASP A 157 1.21 -4.06 -27.95
C ASP A 157 1.66 -3.54 -26.58
N PHE A 158 0.77 -3.46 -25.58
CA PHE A 158 1.12 -3.00 -24.24
C PHE A 158 2.22 -3.88 -23.62
N ASP A 159 3.22 -3.25 -23.03
CA ASP A 159 4.31 -3.91 -22.32
C ASP A 159 4.51 -3.22 -20.97
N TRP A 160 4.50 -3.98 -19.88
CA TRP A 160 4.58 -3.40 -18.53
C TRP A 160 5.91 -2.68 -18.28
N ASN A 161 7.03 -3.25 -18.73
CA ASN A 161 8.35 -2.66 -18.51
C ASN A 161 8.50 -1.33 -19.27
N ARG A 162 7.89 -1.22 -20.46
CA ARG A 162 7.94 0.00 -21.28
C ARG A 162 6.86 1.02 -20.91
N ASP A 163 5.62 0.55 -20.72
CA ASP A 163 4.42 1.40 -20.68
C ASP A 163 3.82 1.53 -19.26
N GLY A 164 4.19 0.65 -18.31
CA GLY A 164 3.56 0.53 -16.99
C GLY A 164 3.63 1.82 -16.17
N GLU A 165 4.81 2.43 -16.07
CA GLU A 165 4.96 3.70 -15.33
C GLU A 165 4.19 4.85 -15.99
N ALA A 166 4.19 4.93 -17.32
CA ALA A 166 3.40 5.94 -18.04
C ALA A 166 1.89 5.73 -17.84
N LEU A 167 1.43 4.47 -17.78
CA LEU A 167 0.06 4.11 -17.46
C LEU A 167 -0.32 4.57 -16.05
N LEU A 168 0.50 4.27 -15.05
CA LEU A 168 0.24 4.66 -13.67
C LEU A 168 0.23 6.19 -13.52
N ARG A 169 1.16 6.91 -14.17
CA ARG A 169 1.17 8.38 -14.19
C ARG A 169 -0.09 8.98 -14.80
N LYS A 170 -0.61 8.36 -15.87
CA LYS A 170 -1.84 8.79 -16.51
C LYS A 170 -3.06 8.66 -15.60
N TYR A 171 -3.15 7.55 -14.85
CA TYR A 171 -4.34 7.25 -14.04
C TYR A 171 -4.24 7.69 -12.58
N LYS A 172 -3.05 7.97 -12.07
CA LYS A 172 -2.80 8.42 -10.70
C LYS A 172 -2.05 9.76 -10.65
N PRO A 173 -2.45 10.78 -11.45
CA PRO A 173 -1.65 11.99 -11.62
C PRO A 173 -1.34 12.71 -10.30
N ASP A 174 -2.31 12.75 -9.38
CA ASP A 174 -2.14 13.38 -8.06
C ASP A 174 -1.09 12.70 -7.19
N TRP A 175 -0.93 11.39 -7.34
CA TRP A 175 0.12 10.65 -6.63
C TRP A 175 1.52 11.09 -7.11
N TYR A 176 1.67 11.38 -8.40
CA TYR A 176 2.93 11.82 -9.02
C TYR A 176 3.15 13.34 -9.00
N ALA A 177 2.11 14.14 -8.73
CA ALA A 177 2.17 15.61 -8.81
C ALA A 177 3.03 16.25 -7.71
N SER A 178 3.40 15.53 -6.66
CA SER A 178 4.22 16.05 -5.57
C SER A 178 5.09 14.97 -4.94
N PRO A 179 6.29 15.33 -4.42
CA PRO A 179 7.09 14.42 -3.63
C PRO A 179 6.26 13.81 -2.50
N ARG A 180 6.38 12.49 -2.32
CA ARG A 180 5.65 11.80 -1.25
C ARG A 180 6.11 12.30 0.11
N LEU A 181 5.11 12.67 0.92
CA LEU A 181 5.33 13.05 2.32
C LEU A 181 5.24 11.78 3.16
N PRO A 182 6.18 11.57 4.11
CA PRO A 182 6.12 10.45 5.04
C PRO A 182 4.78 10.43 5.77
N ARG A 183 4.16 9.26 5.84
CA ARG A 183 2.94 9.00 6.61
C ARG A 183 3.34 8.41 7.96
N VAL A 184 4.16 9.14 8.70
CA VAL A 184 4.54 8.74 10.06
C VAL A 184 3.30 8.84 10.94
N ILE A 185 3.04 7.77 11.69
CA ILE A 185 2.01 7.78 12.71
C ILE A 185 2.72 8.16 14.01
N PRO A 186 2.48 9.37 14.57
CA PRO A 186 3.03 9.71 15.86
C PRO A 186 2.38 8.82 16.92
N ILE A 187 3.21 8.05 17.63
CA ILE A 187 2.85 7.28 18.83
C ILE A 187 3.09 8.15 20.06
#